data_AF-A0A975STS9-F1
#
_entry.id   AF-A0A975STS9-F1
#
_cell.length_a   1.000
_cell.length_b   1.000
_cell.length_c   1.000
_cell.angle_alpha   90.00
_cell.angle_beta   90.00
_cell.angle_gamma   90.00
#
_symmetry.space_group_name_H-M   'P 1'
#
loop_
_entity.id
_entity.type
_entity.pdbx_description
1 polymer ?
#
loop_
_entity_poly.entity_id
_entity_poly.type
_entity_poly.pdbx_seq_one_letter_code
_entity_poly.pdbx_strand_id
1 'polypeptide(L)'
;MPGGTRPGIPGLLSLLARRWEAIEADLLRVYGVDLLGLFRGELTLRRLAVLVRGMPPGSTTAFLEGGRAAWSNEVAAVHEEGWLLRDVVVQLLAGKGAKRPPAPEPPEPGWLDKAAAREDKQLRKLENWLARHPEVQA
;
A
#
# COMPACT_ATOMS: atom_id res chain seq x y z
N MET A 1 13.09 -9.87 -5.55
CA MET A 1 14.30 -9.03 -5.66
C MET A 1 14.21 -7.93 -4.61
N PRO A 2 15.24 -7.75 -3.76
CA PRO A 2 15.35 -6.66 -2.80
C PRO A 2 15.94 -5.42 -3.49
N GLY A 3 15.48 -4.21 -3.14
CA GLY A 3 15.99 -2.94 -3.68
C GLY A 3 15.02 -2.28 -4.68
N GLY A 4 14.43 -1.17 -4.26
CA GLY A 4 13.42 -0.41 -5.00
C GLY A 4 13.93 0.29 -6.25
N THR A 5 14.15 -0.46 -7.32
CA THR A 5 14.30 0.12 -8.66
C THR A 5 12.92 0.50 -9.16
N ARG A 6 12.51 1.76 -8.96
CA ARG A 6 11.31 2.33 -9.57
C ARG A 6 11.34 2.03 -11.08
N PRO A 7 10.24 1.56 -11.67
CA PRO A 7 10.29 0.88 -12.95
C PRO A 7 10.93 1.74 -14.06
N GLY A 8 11.72 1.10 -14.92
CA GLY A 8 12.06 1.64 -16.24
C GLY A 8 10.80 1.80 -17.09
N ILE A 9 10.93 2.32 -18.32
CA ILE A 9 9.77 2.51 -19.23
C ILE A 9 8.88 1.25 -19.33
N PRO A 10 9.41 0.01 -19.42
CA PRO A 10 8.57 -1.19 -19.46
C PRO A 10 7.74 -1.40 -18.19
N GLY A 11 8.31 -1.15 -17.02
CA GLY A 11 7.58 -1.30 -15.78
C GLY A 11 6.58 -0.17 -15.53
N LEU A 12 6.80 1.02 -16.11
CA LEU A 12 5.81 2.10 -16.11
C LEU A 12 4.55 1.68 -16.86
N LEU A 13 4.71 1.04 -18.03
CA LEU A 13 3.57 0.53 -18.79
C LEU A 13 2.80 -0.55 -18.01
N SER A 14 3.51 -1.45 -17.33
CA SER A 14 2.89 -2.44 -16.44
C SER A 14 2.15 -1.78 -15.27
N LEU A 15 2.68 -0.70 -14.70
CA LEU A 15 2.01 0.04 -13.64
C LEU A 15 0.74 0.74 -14.15
N LEU A 16 0.82 1.40 -15.32
CA LEU A 16 -0.34 2.02 -15.97
C LEU A 16 -1.44 0.99 -16.23
N ALA A 17 -1.10 -0.16 -16.79
CA ALA A 17 -2.07 -1.23 -17.07
C ALA A 17 -2.81 -1.72 -15.81
N ARG A 18 -2.16 -1.68 -14.64
CA ARG A 18 -2.74 -2.14 -13.37
C ARG A 18 -3.47 -1.04 -12.59
N ARG A 19 -3.00 0.21 -12.67
CA ARG A 19 -3.32 1.27 -11.70
C ARG A 19 -3.45 2.67 -12.34
N TRP A 20 -3.92 2.76 -13.59
CA TRP A 20 -4.02 4.04 -14.32
C TRP A 20 -4.81 5.12 -13.56
N GLU A 21 -5.93 4.75 -12.92
CA GLU A 21 -6.81 5.65 -12.16
C GLU A 21 -6.07 6.34 -10.99
N ALA A 22 -5.29 5.55 -10.24
CA ALA A 22 -4.52 6.07 -9.11
C ALA A 22 -3.41 7.01 -9.58
N ILE A 23 -2.75 6.67 -10.70
CA ILE A 23 -1.71 7.52 -11.30
C ILE A 23 -2.31 8.84 -11.77
N GLU A 24 -3.44 8.81 -12.48
CA GLU A 24 -4.12 10.00 -12.98
C GLU A 24 -4.54 10.91 -11.83
N ALA A 25 -5.17 10.35 -10.80
CA ALA A 25 -5.56 11.09 -9.61
C ALA A 25 -4.36 11.75 -8.91
N ASP A 26 -3.25 11.03 -8.75
CA ASP A 26 -2.04 11.58 -8.15
C ASP A 26 -1.34 12.61 -9.03
N LEU A 27 -1.30 12.43 -10.35
CA LEU A 27 -0.71 13.38 -11.29
C LEU A 27 -1.46 14.71 -11.27
N LEU A 28 -2.79 14.67 -11.28
CA LEU A 28 -3.64 15.85 -11.16
C LEU A 28 -3.46 16.52 -9.80
N ARG A 29 -3.49 15.74 -8.72
CA ARG A 29 -3.39 16.26 -7.35
C ARG A 29 -2.04 16.89 -7.03
N VAL A 30 -0.93 16.27 -7.45
CA VAL A 30 0.43 16.68 -7.05
C VAL A 30 1.05 17.64 -8.05
N TYR A 31 0.85 17.41 -9.35
CA TYR A 31 1.54 18.15 -10.41
C TYR A 31 0.60 18.98 -11.29
N GLY A 32 -0.72 18.83 -11.14
CA GLY A 32 -1.69 19.46 -12.05
C GLY A 32 -1.58 18.96 -13.49
N VAL A 33 -1.09 17.73 -13.68
CA VAL A 33 -0.86 17.14 -15.01
C VAL A 33 -1.96 16.14 -15.32
N ASP A 34 -2.61 16.31 -16.47
CA ASP A 34 -3.57 15.36 -17.01
C ASP A 34 -2.85 14.20 -17.72
N LEU A 35 -3.21 12.97 -17.37
CA LEU A 35 -2.66 11.76 -17.99
C LEU A 35 -3.05 11.65 -19.47
N LEU A 36 -4.20 12.20 -19.87
CA LEU A 36 -4.64 12.25 -21.28
C LEU A 36 -3.67 13.04 -22.17
N GLY A 37 -2.84 13.91 -21.58
CA GLY A 37 -1.75 14.58 -22.29
C GLY A 37 -0.82 13.60 -23.00
N LEU A 38 -0.73 12.35 -22.55
CA LEU A 38 0.07 11.30 -23.20
C LEU A 38 -0.45 10.96 -24.60
N PHE A 39 -1.77 10.94 -24.76
CA PHE A 39 -2.43 10.64 -26.05
C PHE A 39 -2.56 11.88 -26.94
N ARG A 40 -2.54 13.08 -26.34
CA ARG A 40 -2.53 14.36 -27.08
C ARG A 40 -1.14 14.77 -27.56
N GLY A 41 -0.08 14.11 -27.08
CA GLY A 41 1.31 14.45 -27.40
C GLY A 41 1.91 15.57 -26.54
N GLU A 42 1.18 16.03 -25.52
CA GLU A 42 1.61 17.08 -24.57
C GLU A 42 2.47 16.53 -23.43
N LEU A 43 2.30 15.24 -23.12
CA LEU A 43 3.05 14.51 -22.11
C LEU A 43 3.84 13.36 -22.77
N THR A 44 5.14 13.26 -22.48
CA THR A 44 5.96 12.16 -23.00
C THR A 44 6.06 11.02 -21.98
N LEU A 45 6.24 9.78 -22.44
CA LEU A 45 6.50 8.62 -21.56
C LEU A 45 7.70 8.86 -20.62
N ARG A 46 8.73 9.54 -21.11
CA ARG A 46 9.89 9.93 -20.30
C ARG A 46 9.48 10.87 -19.17
N ARG A 47 8.70 11.91 -19.47
CA ARG A 47 8.23 12.86 -18.46
C ARG A 47 7.30 12.18 -17.45
N LEU A 48 6.38 11.34 -17.92
CA LEU A 48 5.53 10.53 -17.07
C LEU A 48 6.35 9.65 -16.11
N ALA A 49 7.39 8.96 -16.61
CA ALA A 49 8.29 8.17 -15.78
C ALA A 49 8.95 9.01 -14.68
N VAL A 50 9.35 10.25 -14.99
CA VAL A 50 9.95 11.16 -14.01
C VAL A 50 8.92 11.57 -12.94
N LEU A 51 7.70 11.93 -13.34
CA LEU A 51 6.64 12.34 -12.41
C LEU A 51 6.22 11.18 -11.48
N VAL A 52 6.02 9.98 -12.04
CA VAL A 52 5.72 8.79 -11.24
C VAL A 52 6.85 8.46 -10.27
N ARG A 53 8.12 8.64 -10.69
CA ARG A 53 9.27 8.46 -9.80
C ARG A 53 9.38 9.55 -8.74
N GLY A 54 8.95 10.77 -9.05
CA GLY A 54 9.00 11.90 -8.15
C GLY A 54 7.85 11.96 -7.15
N MET A 55 6.90 11.01 -7.21
CA MET A 55 5.70 11.08 -6.37
C MET A 55 6.06 11.14 -4.88
N PRO A 56 5.37 12.00 -4.11
CA PRO A 56 5.56 12.07 -2.68
C PRO A 56 5.12 10.75 -2.02
N PRO A 57 5.73 10.41 -0.87
CA PRO A 57 5.29 9.29 -0.05
C PRO A 57 3.83 9.53 0.42
N GLY A 58 3.04 8.45 0.54
CA GLY A 58 1.62 8.52 0.88
C GLY A 58 0.69 8.91 -0.27
N SER A 59 1.20 9.01 -1.51
CA SER A 59 0.35 9.06 -2.70
C SER A 59 -0.49 7.79 -2.83
N THR A 60 -1.67 7.88 -3.47
CA THR A 60 -2.56 6.74 -3.64
C THR A 60 -1.85 5.61 -4.38
N THR A 61 -1.11 5.94 -5.42
CA THR A 61 -0.27 5.01 -6.18
C THR A 61 0.76 4.32 -5.30
N ALA A 62 1.47 5.07 -4.44
CA ALA A 62 2.47 4.50 -3.54
C ALA A 62 1.84 3.62 -2.44
N PHE A 63 0.67 3.99 -1.93
CA PHE A 63 -0.07 3.18 -0.96
C PHE A 63 -0.53 1.85 -1.55
N LEU A 64 -1.05 1.87 -2.79
CA LEU A 64 -1.50 0.66 -3.49
C LEU A 64 -0.34 -0.27 -3.86
N GLU A 65 0.80 0.27 -4.30
CA GLU A 65 1.98 -0.54 -4.59
C GLU A 65 2.68 -1.04 -3.31
N GLY A 66 2.46 -0.37 -2.17
CA GLY A 66 3.10 -0.69 -0.91
C GLY A 66 4.56 -0.25 -0.84
N GLY A 67 5.30 -0.83 0.11
CA GLY A 67 6.68 -0.54 0.43
C GLY A 67 6.86 0.76 1.23
N ARG A 68 8.11 1.22 1.31
CA ARG A 68 8.50 2.37 2.15
C ARG A 68 7.78 3.68 1.85
N ALA A 69 7.32 3.88 0.61
CA ALA A 69 6.63 5.10 0.21
C ALA A 69 5.11 5.04 0.44
N ALA A 70 4.58 3.92 0.94
CA ALA A 70 3.13 3.73 1.12
C ALA A 70 2.53 4.67 2.17
N TRP A 71 3.29 5.01 3.20
CA TRP A 71 2.89 6.00 4.20
C TRP A 71 3.49 7.36 3.86
N SER A 72 2.70 8.41 4.08
CA SER A 72 3.23 9.76 4.12
C SER A 72 4.14 9.92 5.35
N ASN A 73 4.97 10.96 5.37
CA ASN A 73 5.86 11.21 6.51
C ASN A 73 5.07 11.43 7.80
N GLU A 74 3.91 12.08 7.69
CA GLU A 74 3.01 12.37 8.81
C GLU A 74 2.39 11.08 9.34
N VAL A 75 1.90 10.21 8.45
CA VAL A 75 1.34 8.90 8.84
C VAL A 75 2.42 8.02 9.48
N ALA A 76 3.63 8.01 8.91
CA ALA A 76 4.76 7.29 9.47
C ALA A 76 5.13 7.79 10.88
N ALA A 77 5.17 9.12 11.07
CA ALA A 77 5.45 9.73 12.38
C ALA A 77 4.37 9.37 13.41
N VAL A 78 3.08 9.42 13.04
CA VAL A 78 1.99 9.02 13.94
C VAL A 78 2.09 7.55 14.33
N HIS A 79 2.44 6.67 13.39
CA HIS A 79 2.68 5.26 13.68
C HIS A 79 3.87 5.05 14.62
N GLU A 80 4.97 5.76 14.40
CA GLU A 80 6.16 5.72 15.24
C GLU A 80 5.84 6.16 16.67
N GLU A 81 5.20 7.32 16.85
CA GLU A 81 4.81 7.84 18.16
C GLU A 81 3.83 6.90 18.89
N GLY A 82 2.81 6.39 18.17
CA GLY A 82 1.87 5.44 18.74
C GLY A 82 2.53 4.14 19.19
N TRP A 83 3.56 3.69 18.46
CA TRP A 83 4.35 2.54 18.85
C TRP A 83 5.24 2.81 20.05
N LEU A 84 5.90 3.97 20.12
CA LEU A 84 6.69 4.37 21.29
C LEU A 84 5.83 4.42 22.55
N LEU A 85 4.62 4.99 22.47
CA LEU A 85 3.70 5.02 23.60
C LEU A 85 3.30 3.60 24.05
N ARG A 86 2.94 2.73 23.10
CA ARG A 86 2.61 1.33 23.40
C ARG A 86 3.77 0.60 24.06
N ASP A 87 4.97 0.81 23.55
CA ASP A 87 6.19 0.20 24.06
C ASP A 87 6.46 0.62 25.52
N VAL A 88 6.36 1.92 25.81
CA VAL A 88 6.49 2.45 27.19
C VAL A 88 5.46 1.81 28.12
N VAL A 89 4.19 1.71 27.70
CA VAL A 89 3.13 1.08 28.48
C VAL A 89 3.43 -0.40 28.76
N VAL A 90 3.89 -1.15 27.74
CA VAL A 90 4.27 -2.56 27.90
C VAL A 90 5.44 -2.70 28.88
N GLN A 91 6.47 -1.87 28.74
CA GLN A 91 7.65 -1.93 29.61
C GLN A 91 7.30 -1.58 31.07
N LEU A 92 6.36 -0.65 31.29
CA LEU A 92 5.95 -0.26 32.63
C LEU A 92 5.06 -1.32 33.31
N LEU A 93 4.15 -1.94 32.57
CA LEU A 93 3.08 -2.77 33.14
C LEU A 93 3.35 -4.28 33.09
N ALA A 94 4.11 -4.78 32.11
CA ALA A 94 4.21 -6.22 31.86
C ALA A 94 5.35 -6.93 32.62
N GLY A 95 6.04 -6.23 33.52
CA GLY A 95 7.07 -6.80 34.39
C GLY A 95 8.37 -7.16 33.67
N LYS A 96 9.32 -7.75 34.42
CA LYS A 96 10.63 -8.15 33.87
C LYS A 96 10.46 -9.22 32.78
N GLY A 97 11.00 -8.94 31.60
CA GLY A 97 11.00 -9.87 30.46
C GLY A 97 9.87 -9.65 29.44
N ALA A 98 9.06 -8.60 29.62
CA ALA A 98 8.07 -8.22 28.63
C ALA A 98 8.72 -7.96 27.26
N LYS A 99 8.16 -8.59 26.21
CA LYS A 99 8.64 -8.39 24.84
C LYS A 99 8.14 -7.07 24.30
N ARG A 100 9.05 -6.28 23.74
CA ARG A 100 8.75 -5.08 22.98
C ARG A 100 7.77 -5.41 21.85
N PRO A 101 6.67 -4.66 21.68
CA PRO A 101 5.78 -4.85 20.53
C PRO A 101 6.54 -4.60 19.22
N PRO A 102 6.24 -5.32 18.13
CA PRO A 102 6.88 -5.07 16.84
C PRO A 102 6.55 -3.66 16.36
N ALA A 103 7.53 -3.02 15.71
CA ALA A 103 7.32 -1.71 15.10
C ALA A 103 6.30 -1.81 13.95
N PRO A 104 5.47 -0.78 13.75
CA PRO A 104 4.57 -0.72 12.62
C PRO A 104 5.39 -0.56 11.33
N GLU A 105 5.23 -1.50 10.41
CA GLU A 105 5.87 -1.44 9.10
C GLU A 105 4.84 -1.02 8.04
N PRO A 106 5.26 -0.20 7.04
CA PRO A 106 4.42 0.09 5.90
C PRO A 106 3.96 -1.21 5.20
N PRO A 107 2.81 -1.18 4.51
CA PRO A 107 2.31 -2.33 3.77
C PRO A 107 3.39 -2.89 2.83
N GLU A 108 3.55 -4.20 2.77
CA GLU A 108 4.52 -4.82 1.86
C GLU A 108 4.12 -4.60 0.39
N PRO A 109 5.08 -4.68 -0.55
CA PRO A 109 4.75 -4.74 -1.97
C PRO A 109 3.78 -5.88 -2.28
N GLY A 110 2.68 -5.56 -2.98
CA GLY A 110 1.63 -6.53 -3.35
C GLY A 110 0.74 -6.97 -2.18
N TRP A 111 0.70 -6.20 -1.07
CA TRP A 111 -0.12 -6.54 0.10
C TRP A 111 -1.62 -6.64 -0.23
N LEU A 112 -2.13 -5.87 -1.19
CA LEU A 112 -3.53 -5.94 -1.63
C LEU A 112 -3.87 -7.30 -2.23
N ASP A 113 -3.02 -7.83 -3.09
CA ASP A 113 -3.23 -9.15 -3.70
C ASP A 113 -3.21 -10.24 -2.62
N LYS A 114 -2.32 -10.10 -1.62
CA LYS A 114 -2.28 -10.99 -0.46
C LYS A 114 -3.54 -10.85 0.41
N ALA A 115 -4.07 -9.64 0.56
CA ALA A 115 -5.27 -9.37 1.35
C ALA A 115 -6.51 -9.99 0.68
N ALA A 116 -6.69 -9.76 -0.62
CA ALA A 116 -7.77 -10.37 -1.40
C ALA A 116 -7.72 -11.91 -1.35
N ALA A 117 -6.54 -12.50 -1.56
CA ALA A 117 -6.38 -13.95 -1.48
C ALA A 117 -6.67 -14.53 -0.07
N ARG A 118 -6.42 -13.75 1.00
CA ARG A 118 -6.76 -14.14 2.37
C ARG A 118 -8.26 -14.09 2.60
N GLU A 119 -8.93 -13.05 2.11
CA GLU A 119 -10.37 -12.89 2.19
C GLU A 119 -11.10 -14.01 1.46
N ASP A 120 -10.72 -14.30 0.21
CA ASP A 120 -11.26 -15.43 -0.56
C ASP A 120 -11.12 -16.76 0.20
N LYS A 121 -9.98 -16.97 0.85
CA LYS A 121 -9.74 -18.17 1.64
C LYS A 121 -10.62 -18.21 2.89
N GLN A 122 -10.89 -17.08 3.52
CA GLN A 122 -11.79 -17.00 4.67
C GLN A 122 -13.25 -17.20 4.26
N LEU A 123 -13.69 -16.62 3.15
CA LEU A 123 -15.03 -16.83 2.59
C LEU A 123 -15.25 -18.31 2.25
N ARG A 124 -14.31 -18.95 1.55
CA ARG A 124 -14.39 -20.40 1.28
C ARG A 124 -14.44 -21.24 2.56
N LYS A 125 -13.71 -20.85 3.61
CA LYS A 125 -13.76 -21.55 4.90
C LYS A 125 -15.11 -21.37 5.57
N LEU A 126 -15.66 -20.15 5.55
CA LEU A 126 -16.97 -19.82 6.09
C LEU A 126 -18.06 -20.59 5.35
N GLU A 127 -18.06 -20.59 4.01
CA GLU A 127 -18.99 -21.36 3.18
C GLU A 127 -18.93 -22.85 3.49
N ASN A 128 -17.73 -23.43 3.55
CA ASN A 128 -17.55 -24.84 3.91
C ASN A 128 -18.00 -25.16 5.34
N TRP A 129 -17.85 -24.20 6.26
CA TRP A 129 -18.31 -24.35 7.64
C TRP A 129 -19.83 -24.27 7.73
N LEU A 130 -20.45 -23.29 7.06
CA LEU A 130 -21.91 -23.16 6.97
C LEU A 130 -22.56 -24.38 6.31
N ALA A 131 -21.95 -24.92 5.25
CA ALA A 131 -22.41 -26.15 4.60
C ALA A 131 -22.37 -27.39 5.53
N ARG A 132 -21.49 -27.37 6.54
CA ARG A 132 -21.41 -28.43 7.57
C ARG A 132 -22.32 -28.17 8.76
N HIS A 133 -22.79 -26.94 8.93
CA HIS A 133 -23.60 -26.47 10.05
C HIS A 133 -24.88 -25.76 9.57
N PRO A 134 -25.78 -26.48 8.86
CA PRO A 134 -27.03 -25.89 8.37
C PRO A 134 -27.95 -25.39 9.50
N GLU A 135 -27.78 -25.89 10.73
CA GLU A 135 -28.49 -25.44 11.93
C GLU A 135 -28.25 -23.97 12.30
N VAL A 136 -27.18 -23.35 11.80
CA VAL A 136 -26.86 -21.93 12.05
C VAL A 136 -27.55 -20.99 11.04
N GLN A 137 -28.07 -21.53 9.93
CA GLN A 137 -28.77 -20.78 8.89
C GLN A 137 -30.31 -20.72 9.07
N ALA A 138 -30.86 -21.44 10.06
CA ALA A 138 -32.30 -21.52 10.33
C ALA A 138 -32.83 -20.36 11.19
#